data_AF-A0A7C4FDC5-F1
#
_entry.id   AF-A0A7C4FDC5-F1
#
_cell.length_a   1.000
_cell.length_b   1.000
_cell.length_c   1.000
_cell.angle_alpha   90.00
_cell.angle_beta   90.00
_cell.angle_gamma   90.00
#
_symmetry.space_group_name_H-M   'P 1'
#
loop_
_entity.id
_entity.type
_entity.pdbx_description
1 polymer ?
#
loop_
_entity_poly.entity_id
_entity_poly.type
_entity_poly.pdbx_seq_one_letter_code
_entity_poly.pdbx_strand_id
1 'polypeptide(L)'
;MGLAGVIQKLYRVYMYPARFPTKIFDVFFSKADLEGVFFDPFAGSGSFALACYLMCRDFVVWDINPMMQLLVHGGISIVEGVSIGLVRDLVEKALGYGRPWLPQGAEGWWPEQVLDVTARVWGFFRDEVASFNPRNLMFEPLVSNSVWSLFALACLYASRRLSFTDDSVPKWFRSRVKREKITKMLKKTTSFEKLRSLFMGYVEKKLSDFSIAQRSVFKPLCKPGVQEVVIVDAVKATNYPEKVVGVLTSPPYLQAQEYIRSFSWELKLLGVPPATVSMLSKLEIPYRPPINVKIESETYYEVLQSIDPKMRRLVESYFTNTITVLEKSTSSLVPKGIIGIFVGDTTVRGKPIPIVKIFKEHLAKKMGLALIDGGEIDDEIKRRRLFKGRKNASPNGIKIEHLIFLTKQ
;
A
#
# COMPACT_ATOMS: atom_id res chain seq x y z
N MET A 1 15.98 3.95 19.76
CA MET A 1 14.57 3.76 19.32
C MET A 1 14.52 2.45 18.55
N GLY A 2 13.62 1.52 18.90
CA GLY A 2 13.49 0.24 18.20
C GLY A 2 12.83 0.34 16.82
N LEU A 3 12.79 -0.76 16.09
CA LEU A 3 12.26 -0.87 14.72
C LEU A 3 10.83 -0.35 14.60
N ALA A 4 9.92 -0.75 15.49
CA ALA A 4 8.54 -0.26 15.48
C ALA A 4 8.42 1.28 15.56
N GLY A 5 9.31 1.92 16.32
CA GLY A 5 9.36 3.38 16.45
C GLY A 5 9.77 4.07 15.14
N VAL A 6 10.76 3.50 14.43
CA VAL A 6 11.21 3.98 13.11
C VAL A 6 10.10 3.86 12.08
N ILE A 7 9.52 2.67 11.94
CA ILE A 7 8.44 2.43 10.97
C ILE A 7 7.26 3.37 11.22
N GLN A 8 6.93 3.66 12.48
CA GLN A 8 5.85 4.59 12.82
C GLN A 8 6.12 6.02 12.32
N LYS A 9 7.38 6.44 12.23
CA LYS A 9 7.78 7.72 11.62
C LYS A 9 7.67 7.66 10.10
N LEU A 10 8.14 6.58 9.49
CA LEU A 10 8.03 6.35 8.03
C LEU A 10 6.57 6.31 7.58
N TYR A 11 5.64 5.86 8.43
CA TYR A 11 4.21 5.92 8.14
C TYR A 11 3.66 7.34 7.97
N ARG A 12 4.34 8.37 8.47
CA ARG A 12 3.92 9.78 8.29
C ARG A 12 4.36 10.36 6.95
N VAL A 13 5.24 9.68 6.23
CA VAL A 13 5.80 10.09 4.94
C VAL A 13 4.72 10.15 3.87
N TYR A 14 3.82 9.18 3.82
CA TYR A 14 2.65 9.26 2.95
C TYR A 14 1.50 8.48 3.56
N MET A 15 0.26 8.87 3.27
CA MET A 15 -0.91 8.18 3.80
C MET A 15 -1.15 6.89 3.00
N TYR A 16 -1.44 5.78 3.69
CA TYR A 16 -1.94 4.55 3.06
C TYR A 16 -3.13 4.00 3.85
N PRO A 17 -4.20 3.49 3.19
CA PRO A 17 -5.46 3.09 3.84
C PRO A 17 -5.35 2.02 4.94
N ALA A 18 -4.51 1.00 4.75
CA ALA A 18 -4.29 -0.08 5.71
C ALA A 18 -2.81 -0.41 5.81
N ARG A 19 -2.27 -0.47 7.03
CA ARG A 19 -0.88 -0.80 7.29
C ARG A 19 -0.79 -1.77 8.45
N PHE A 20 0.27 -2.56 8.44
CA PHE A 20 0.68 -3.34 9.58
C PHE A 20 0.84 -2.48 10.85
N PRO A 21 0.33 -2.93 12.00
CA PRO A 21 0.73 -2.38 13.31
C PRO A 21 2.24 -2.50 13.47
N THR A 22 2.93 -1.46 13.94
CA THR A 22 4.40 -1.44 13.87
C THR A 22 5.09 -2.45 14.78
N LYS A 23 4.44 -2.86 15.88
CA LYS A 23 4.95 -3.89 16.80
C LYS A 23 5.02 -5.28 16.17
N ILE A 24 4.29 -5.52 15.08
CA ILE A 24 4.26 -6.84 14.43
C ILE A 24 5.64 -7.27 13.95
N PHE A 25 6.46 -6.30 13.51
CA PHE A 25 7.78 -6.58 12.96
C PHE A 25 8.73 -7.09 14.03
N ASP A 26 8.70 -6.50 15.23
CA ASP A 26 9.52 -6.97 16.37
C ASP A 26 9.15 -8.41 16.74
N VAL A 27 7.84 -8.72 16.74
CA VAL A 27 7.36 -10.06 17.07
C VAL A 27 7.72 -11.06 15.98
N PHE A 28 7.54 -10.71 14.71
CA PHE A 28 7.86 -11.58 13.59
C PHE A 28 9.36 -11.89 13.51
N PHE A 29 10.23 -10.87 13.59
CA PHE A 29 11.68 -11.08 13.53
C PHE A 29 12.25 -11.76 14.78
N SER A 30 11.57 -11.74 15.93
CA SER A 30 11.98 -12.57 17.08
C SER A 30 11.67 -14.05 16.90
N LYS A 31 10.83 -14.41 15.91
CA LYS A 31 10.49 -15.79 15.55
C LYS A 31 11.19 -16.28 14.27
N ALA A 32 11.53 -15.37 13.36
CA ALA A 32 12.27 -15.68 12.13
C ALA A 32 13.78 -15.48 12.35
N ASP A 33 14.46 -16.54 12.77
CA ASP A 33 15.90 -16.57 13.03
C ASP A 33 16.75 -16.99 11.82
N LEU A 34 16.12 -17.52 10.77
CA LEU A 34 16.79 -18.03 9.58
C LEU A 34 17.28 -16.90 8.65
N GLU A 35 18.42 -17.16 7.98
CA GLU A 35 18.97 -16.31 6.92
C GLU A 35 18.43 -16.71 5.55
N GLY A 36 17.94 -15.74 4.79
CA GLY A 36 17.40 -15.94 3.45
C GLY A 36 16.40 -14.85 3.06
N VAL A 37 15.52 -15.14 2.11
CA VAL A 37 14.57 -14.17 1.58
C VAL A 37 13.32 -14.07 2.46
N PHE A 38 12.96 -12.84 2.82
CA PHE A 38 11.69 -12.51 3.44
C PHE A 38 10.68 -12.05 2.39
N PHE A 39 9.46 -12.58 2.42
CA PHE A 39 8.48 -12.41 1.35
C PHE A 39 7.13 -11.87 1.83
N ASP A 40 6.54 -10.93 1.08
CA ASP A 40 5.15 -10.52 1.26
C ASP A 40 4.42 -10.46 -0.09
N PRO A 41 3.46 -11.36 -0.36
CA PRO A 41 2.71 -11.39 -1.60
C PRO A 41 1.58 -10.35 -1.69
N PHE A 42 1.29 -9.61 -0.60
CA PHE A 42 0.26 -8.58 -0.51
C PHE A 42 0.79 -7.33 0.22
N ALA A 43 1.92 -6.82 -0.27
CA ALA A 43 2.73 -5.88 0.48
C ALA A 43 2.12 -4.48 0.66
N GLY A 44 1.14 -4.10 -0.16
CA GLY A 44 0.37 -2.87 -0.05
C GLY A 44 1.24 -1.63 0.08
N SER A 45 1.42 -1.13 1.30
CA SER A 45 2.24 0.06 1.56
C SER A 45 3.76 -0.20 1.64
N GLY A 46 4.17 -1.46 1.57
CA GLY A 46 5.58 -1.86 1.61
C GLY A 46 6.21 -1.81 2.99
N SER A 47 5.41 -1.77 4.08
CA SER A 47 5.94 -1.66 5.44
C SER A 47 6.88 -2.81 5.79
N PHE A 48 6.61 -4.02 5.31
CA PHE A 48 7.46 -5.18 5.56
C PHE A 48 8.81 -5.07 4.85
N ALA A 49 8.84 -4.58 3.60
CA ALA A 49 10.09 -4.26 2.90
C ALA A 49 10.92 -3.22 3.66
N LEU A 50 10.29 -2.15 4.19
CA LEU A 50 11.00 -1.16 5.00
C LEU A 50 11.55 -1.76 6.29
N ALA A 51 10.81 -2.69 6.92
CA ALA A 51 11.25 -3.37 8.11
C ALA A 51 12.44 -4.31 7.82
N CYS A 52 12.38 -5.07 6.72
CA CYS A 52 13.48 -5.92 6.25
C CYS A 52 14.72 -5.08 5.93
N TYR A 53 14.56 -3.96 5.20
CA TYR A 53 15.66 -3.05 4.87
C TYR A 53 16.37 -2.52 6.13
N LEU A 54 15.61 -2.07 7.13
CA LEU A 54 16.16 -1.58 8.41
C LEU A 54 16.85 -2.68 9.23
N MET A 55 16.42 -3.93 9.04
CA MET A 55 17.00 -5.10 9.69
C MET A 55 18.08 -5.81 8.86
N CYS A 56 18.47 -5.24 7.71
CA CYS A 56 19.40 -5.87 6.76
C CYS A 56 18.99 -7.28 6.31
N ARG A 57 17.69 -7.52 6.17
CA ARG A 57 17.15 -8.79 5.69
C ARG A 57 16.82 -8.70 4.20
N ASP A 58 17.23 -9.71 3.44
CA ASP A 58 16.86 -9.88 2.04
C ASP A 58 15.36 -9.95 1.91
N PHE A 59 14.80 -9.24 0.92
CA PHE A 59 13.35 -9.22 0.75
C PHE A 59 12.91 -9.20 -0.71
N VAL A 60 11.74 -9.79 -0.90
CA VAL A 60 10.94 -9.71 -2.11
C VAL A 60 9.53 -9.31 -1.68
N VAL A 61 8.97 -8.27 -2.27
CA VAL A 61 7.60 -7.84 -1.95
C VAL A 61 6.79 -7.61 -3.21
N TRP A 62 5.56 -8.13 -3.22
CA TRP A 62 4.65 -8.08 -4.34
C TRP A 62 3.36 -7.35 -3.99
N ASP A 63 2.83 -6.59 -4.95
CA ASP A 63 1.46 -6.08 -4.91
C ASP A 63 0.98 -5.80 -6.33
N ILE A 64 -0.33 -5.71 -6.54
CA ILE A 64 -0.90 -5.29 -7.84
C ILE A 64 -0.88 -3.77 -8.00
N ASN A 65 -0.72 -3.00 -6.92
CA ASN A 65 -0.78 -1.55 -6.92
C ASN A 65 0.62 -0.94 -7.13
N PRO A 66 0.87 -0.24 -8.27
CA PRO A 66 2.15 0.42 -8.54
C PRO A 66 2.59 1.42 -7.47
N MET A 67 1.67 1.96 -6.67
CA MET A 67 2.01 2.83 -5.54
C MET A 67 2.96 2.17 -4.54
N MET A 68 2.96 0.83 -4.43
CA MET A 68 3.89 0.11 -3.54
C MET A 68 5.34 0.49 -3.86
N GLN A 69 5.72 0.50 -5.14
CA GLN A 69 7.07 0.86 -5.57
C GLN A 69 7.44 2.25 -5.06
N LEU A 70 6.61 3.25 -5.35
CA LEU A 70 6.84 4.63 -4.91
C LEU A 70 7.01 4.74 -3.37
N LEU A 71 6.19 4.01 -2.61
CA LEU A 71 6.21 4.06 -1.14
C LEU A 71 7.45 3.38 -0.54
N VAL A 72 7.86 2.22 -1.07
CA VAL A 72 9.07 1.51 -0.63
C VAL A 72 10.30 2.34 -0.95
N HIS A 73 10.46 2.77 -2.21
CA HIS A 73 11.62 3.56 -2.63
C HIS A 73 11.68 4.92 -1.90
N GLY A 74 10.54 5.55 -1.65
CA GLY A 74 10.49 6.79 -0.87
C GLY A 74 10.88 6.58 0.61
N GLY A 75 10.44 5.48 1.21
CA GLY A 75 10.84 5.11 2.58
C GLY A 75 12.34 4.82 2.68
N ILE A 76 12.90 4.04 1.74
CA ILE A 76 14.34 3.77 1.66
C ILE A 76 15.12 5.07 1.44
N SER A 77 14.68 5.95 0.54
CA SER A 77 15.34 7.25 0.29
C SER A 77 15.42 8.13 1.55
N ILE A 78 14.42 8.05 2.42
CA ILE A 78 14.43 8.74 3.72
C ILE A 78 15.43 8.08 4.67
N VAL A 79 15.47 6.76 4.75
CA VAL A 79 16.46 6.05 5.56
C VAL A 79 17.88 6.36 5.08
N GLU A 80 18.12 6.36 3.77
CA GLU A 80 19.43 6.66 3.18
C GLU A 80 19.83 8.14 3.31
N GLY A 81 18.87 9.03 3.59
CA GLY A 81 19.12 10.46 3.77
C GLY A 81 19.36 11.20 2.45
N VAL A 82 18.61 10.84 1.40
CA VAL A 82 18.63 11.54 0.10
C VAL A 82 18.41 13.04 0.30
N SER A 83 19.22 13.86 -0.40
CA SER A 83 19.20 15.31 -0.21
C SER A 83 17.84 15.93 -0.56
N ILE A 84 17.23 16.55 0.45
CA ILE A 84 15.97 17.30 0.30
C ILE A 84 16.17 18.55 -0.58
N GLY A 85 17.37 19.14 -0.58
CA GLY A 85 17.71 20.23 -1.49
C GLY A 85 17.60 19.82 -2.95
N LEU A 86 18.07 18.62 -3.31
CA LEU A 86 17.94 18.12 -4.69
C LEU A 86 16.48 17.93 -5.10
N VAL A 87 15.64 17.41 -4.18
CA VAL A 87 14.19 17.29 -4.43
C VAL A 87 13.57 18.66 -4.66
N ARG A 88 13.90 19.64 -3.81
CA ARG A 88 13.44 21.02 -3.92
C ARG A 88 13.80 21.63 -5.27
N ASP A 89 15.06 21.50 -5.69
CA ASP A 89 15.56 22.07 -6.93
C ASP A 89 14.89 21.44 -8.16
N LEU A 90 14.58 20.13 -8.12
CA LEU A 90 13.78 19.49 -9.16
C LEU A 90 12.35 20.02 -9.22
N VAL A 91 11.70 20.27 -8.07
CA VAL A 91 10.35 20.86 -8.05
C VAL A 91 10.37 22.28 -8.62
N GLU A 92 11.37 23.09 -8.29
CA GLU A 92 11.51 24.44 -8.85
C GLU A 92 11.66 24.43 -10.38
N LYS A 93 12.42 23.47 -10.92
CA LYS A 93 12.49 23.23 -12.37
C LYS A 93 11.14 22.81 -12.95
N ALA A 94 10.46 21.87 -12.29
CA ALA A 94 9.16 21.34 -12.70
C ALA A 94 8.09 22.45 -12.79
N LEU A 95 8.10 23.39 -11.85
CA LEU A 95 7.17 24.53 -11.84
C LEU A 95 7.39 25.51 -13.00
N GLY A 96 8.60 25.54 -13.59
CA GLY A 96 8.95 26.34 -14.77
C GLY A 96 8.84 25.59 -16.08
N TYR A 97 8.40 24.33 -16.06
CA TYR A 97 8.47 23.45 -17.21
C TYR A 97 7.56 23.91 -18.36
N GLY A 98 8.08 23.85 -19.59
CA GLY A 98 7.43 24.39 -20.78
C GLY A 98 6.45 23.45 -21.49
N ARG A 99 6.40 22.16 -21.11
CA ARG A 99 5.51 21.15 -21.71
C ARG A 99 4.48 20.67 -20.67
N PRO A 100 3.43 21.45 -20.39
CA PRO A 100 2.42 21.07 -19.40
C PRO A 100 1.67 19.80 -19.83
N TRP A 101 1.39 18.92 -18.89
CA TRP A 101 0.60 17.72 -19.12
C TRP A 101 -0.21 17.31 -17.89
N LEU A 102 -1.46 16.90 -18.12
CA LEU A 102 -2.31 16.26 -17.11
C LEU A 102 -3.06 15.07 -17.73
N PRO A 103 -3.42 14.07 -16.91
CA PRO A 103 -4.34 13.03 -17.32
C PRO A 103 -5.73 13.62 -17.62
N GLN A 104 -6.42 13.02 -18.61
CA GLN A 104 -7.78 13.40 -18.99
C GLN A 104 -8.73 13.40 -17.78
N GLY A 105 -9.57 14.45 -17.68
CA GLY A 105 -10.55 14.62 -16.61
C GLY A 105 -10.03 15.36 -15.38
N ALA A 106 -8.77 15.81 -15.37
CA ALA A 106 -8.17 16.56 -14.26
C ALA A 106 -8.94 17.87 -13.96
N GLU A 107 -9.49 18.52 -14.97
CA GLU A 107 -10.35 19.70 -14.85
C GLU A 107 -11.56 19.50 -13.92
N GLY A 108 -12.02 18.26 -13.74
CA GLY A 108 -13.10 17.93 -12.80
C GLY A 108 -12.66 17.80 -11.33
N TRP A 109 -11.35 17.80 -11.07
CA TRP A 109 -10.74 17.52 -9.77
C TRP A 109 -9.87 18.64 -9.23
N TRP A 110 -9.39 19.53 -10.09
CA TRP A 110 -8.63 20.70 -9.72
C TRP A 110 -9.34 21.98 -10.17
N PRO A 111 -9.30 23.06 -9.38
CA PRO A 111 -9.70 24.39 -9.84
C PRO A 111 -8.93 24.81 -11.09
N GLU A 112 -9.59 25.53 -11.98
CA GLU A 112 -8.99 26.03 -13.22
C GLU A 112 -7.68 26.79 -12.97
N GLN A 113 -7.64 27.62 -11.91
CA GLN A 113 -6.46 28.41 -11.56
C GLN A 113 -5.21 27.56 -11.27
N VAL A 114 -5.37 26.34 -10.75
CA VAL A 114 -4.21 25.50 -10.35
C VAL A 114 -3.81 24.51 -11.43
N LEU A 115 -4.58 24.40 -12.53
CA LEU A 115 -4.34 23.41 -13.58
C LEU A 115 -2.97 23.61 -14.23
N ASP A 116 -2.60 24.84 -14.59
CA ASP A 116 -1.33 25.10 -15.28
C ASP A 116 -0.12 24.70 -14.41
N VAL A 117 -0.06 25.16 -13.15
CA VAL A 117 1.01 24.78 -12.22
C VAL A 117 1.09 23.27 -12.02
N THR A 118 -0.06 22.61 -11.86
CA THR A 118 -0.11 21.16 -11.68
C THR A 118 0.34 20.44 -12.96
N ALA A 119 -0.06 20.93 -14.14
CA ALA A 119 0.29 20.37 -15.42
C ALA A 119 1.79 20.47 -15.73
N ARG A 120 2.43 21.58 -15.39
CA ARG A 120 3.89 21.74 -15.55
C ARG A 120 4.65 20.73 -14.70
N VAL A 121 4.24 20.55 -13.45
CA VAL A 121 4.87 19.59 -12.52
C VAL A 121 4.77 18.16 -13.03
N TRP A 122 3.58 17.72 -13.46
CA TRP A 122 3.37 16.35 -13.92
C TRP A 122 3.86 16.10 -15.34
N GLY A 123 3.90 17.13 -16.20
CA GLY A 123 4.64 17.09 -17.46
C GLY A 123 6.13 16.88 -17.24
N PHE A 124 6.74 17.63 -16.31
CA PHE A 124 8.14 17.44 -15.96
C PHE A 124 8.39 16.06 -15.36
N PHE A 125 7.50 15.58 -14.48
CA PHE A 125 7.62 14.23 -13.92
C PHE A 125 7.74 13.17 -15.01
N ARG A 126 6.80 13.19 -15.95
CA ARG A 126 6.69 12.21 -17.03
C ARG A 126 7.90 12.24 -17.97
N ASP A 127 8.37 13.43 -18.30
CA ASP A 127 9.37 13.62 -19.34
C ASP A 127 10.81 13.56 -18.79
N GLU A 128 11.02 13.93 -17.53
CA GLU A 128 12.37 14.17 -16.97
C GLU A 128 12.65 13.45 -15.64
N VAL A 129 11.64 12.88 -14.94
CA VAL A 129 11.83 12.29 -13.59
C VAL A 129 11.63 10.78 -13.58
N ALA A 130 10.49 10.29 -14.06
CA ALA A 130 10.18 8.87 -14.16
C ALA A 130 9.04 8.62 -15.14
N SER A 131 9.09 7.47 -15.81
CA SER A 131 8.04 7.01 -16.73
C SER A 131 7.42 5.70 -16.25
N PHE A 132 6.12 5.51 -16.45
CA PHE A 132 5.46 4.24 -16.18
C PHE A 132 5.60 3.29 -17.38
N ASN A 133 6.13 2.09 -17.15
CA ASN A 133 6.22 1.04 -18.16
C ASN A 133 5.02 0.08 -18.04
N PRO A 134 4.09 0.08 -19.01
CA PRO A 134 2.89 -0.75 -18.95
C PRO A 134 3.16 -2.25 -19.13
N ARG A 135 4.35 -2.67 -19.59
CA ARG A 135 4.69 -4.08 -19.80
C ARG A 135 4.98 -4.81 -18.50
N ASN A 136 5.68 -4.16 -17.58
CA ASN A 136 6.03 -4.71 -16.26
C ASN A 136 5.27 -4.03 -15.12
N LEU A 137 4.39 -3.06 -15.42
CA LEU A 137 3.59 -2.30 -14.46
C LEU A 137 4.42 -1.52 -13.42
N MET A 138 5.66 -1.16 -13.75
CA MET A 138 6.55 -0.43 -12.85
C MET A 138 6.89 0.97 -13.36
N PHE A 139 7.30 1.84 -12.45
CA PHE A 139 7.93 3.11 -12.74
C PHE A 139 9.43 2.92 -12.99
N GLU A 140 9.91 3.53 -14.06
CA GLU A 140 11.32 3.56 -14.47
C GLU A 140 11.86 4.98 -14.23
N PRO A 141 12.80 5.16 -13.30
CA PRO A 141 13.35 6.48 -13.01
C PRO A 141 14.25 6.96 -14.14
N LEU A 142 14.08 8.23 -14.53
CA LEU A 142 14.92 8.93 -15.51
C LEU A 142 16.03 9.73 -14.82
N VAL A 143 15.90 9.98 -13.51
CA VAL A 143 16.92 10.59 -12.66
C VAL A 143 17.58 9.56 -11.74
N SER A 144 18.87 9.76 -11.46
CA SER A 144 19.62 8.94 -10.52
C SER A 144 19.21 9.16 -9.05
N ASN A 145 19.64 8.28 -8.16
CA ASN A 145 19.66 8.46 -6.70
C ASN A 145 18.32 8.41 -5.95
N SER A 146 17.31 7.70 -6.45
CA SER A 146 16.02 7.50 -5.75
C SER A 146 15.21 8.80 -5.47
N VAL A 147 15.74 9.97 -5.90
CA VAL A 147 15.14 11.31 -5.73
C VAL A 147 13.74 11.39 -6.35
N TRP A 148 13.54 10.66 -7.46
CA TRP A 148 12.25 10.58 -8.16
C TRP A 148 11.09 10.25 -7.21
N SER A 149 11.33 9.36 -6.23
CA SER A 149 10.30 8.88 -5.32
C SER A 149 9.90 9.98 -4.32
N LEU A 150 10.88 10.71 -3.78
CA LEU A 150 10.61 11.84 -2.88
C LEU A 150 9.97 13.01 -3.63
N PHE A 151 10.40 13.29 -4.86
CA PHE A 151 9.74 14.25 -5.74
C PHE A 151 8.27 13.89 -5.94
N ALA A 152 7.98 12.65 -6.34
CA ALA A 152 6.62 12.19 -6.58
C ALA A 152 5.76 12.28 -5.31
N LEU A 153 6.26 11.81 -4.17
CA LEU A 153 5.52 11.88 -2.90
C LEU A 153 5.21 13.33 -2.46
N ALA A 154 6.16 14.25 -2.64
CA ALA A 154 5.96 15.66 -2.32
C ALA A 154 4.98 16.35 -3.26
N CYS A 155 5.11 16.13 -4.58
CA CYS A 155 4.22 16.70 -5.58
C CYS A 155 2.81 16.11 -5.52
N LEU A 156 2.65 14.80 -5.28
CA LEU A 156 1.35 14.18 -5.05
C LEU A 156 0.64 14.80 -3.85
N TYR A 157 1.37 15.03 -2.76
CA TYR A 157 0.84 15.71 -1.58
C TYR A 157 0.36 17.13 -1.92
N ALA A 158 1.18 17.93 -2.60
CA ALA A 158 0.81 19.29 -3.01
C ALA A 158 -0.39 19.32 -3.96
N SER A 159 -0.38 18.48 -5.00
CA SER A 159 -1.49 18.33 -5.94
C SER A 159 -2.78 17.91 -5.24
N ARG A 160 -2.73 16.96 -4.30
CA ARG A 160 -3.90 16.55 -3.52
C ARG A 160 -4.44 17.69 -2.65
N ARG A 161 -3.54 18.46 -2.01
CA ARG A 161 -3.94 19.59 -1.15
C ARG A 161 -4.65 20.69 -1.93
N LEU A 162 -4.28 20.89 -3.19
CA LEU A 162 -4.85 21.87 -4.10
C LEU A 162 -6.04 21.37 -4.93
N SER A 163 -6.43 20.10 -4.78
CA SER A 163 -7.58 19.53 -5.49
C SER A 163 -8.88 19.67 -4.69
N PHE A 164 -10.01 19.31 -5.31
CA PHE A 164 -11.31 19.22 -4.67
C PHE A 164 -11.51 17.95 -3.81
N THR A 165 -10.50 17.08 -3.70
CA THR A 165 -10.62 15.85 -2.92
C THR A 165 -10.51 16.12 -1.42
N ASP A 166 -11.35 15.43 -0.66
CA ASP A 166 -11.36 15.52 0.79
C ASP A 166 -10.04 14.99 1.38
N ASP A 167 -9.40 15.80 2.23
CA ASP A 167 -8.12 15.47 2.87
C ASP A 167 -8.27 14.43 3.99
N SER A 168 -9.49 14.19 4.48
CA SER A 168 -9.77 13.31 5.62
C SER A 168 -9.87 11.83 5.25
N VAL A 169 -10.04 11.53 3.96
CA VAL A 169 -10.17 10.17 3.43
C VAL A 169 -9.08 9.89 2.41
N PRO A 170 -8.56 8.65 2.32
CA PRO A 170 -7.64 8.26 1.26
C PRO A 170 -8.30 8.36 -0.12
N LYS A 171 -9.54 7.85 -0.20
CA LYS A 171 -10.33 7.78 -1.43
C LYS A 171 -10.56 9.15 -2.05
N TRP A 172 -10.40 9.22 -3.37
CA TRP A 172 -10.75 10.42 -4.12
C TRP A 172 -12.25 10.66 -4.07
N PHE A 173 -12.62 11.66 -3.28
CA PHE A 173 -14.00 12.02 -2.97
C PHE A 173 -14.10 13.54 -2.89
N ARG A 174 -14.96 14.13 -3.73
CA ARG A 174 -15.19 15.57 -3.71
C ARG A 174 -16.20 15.91 -2.63
N SER A 175 -15.75 16.59 -1.57
CA SER A 175 -16.64 17.07 -0.52
C SER A 175 -16.98 18.55 -0.69
N ARG A 176 -18.19 18.94 -0.28
CA ARG A 176 -18.62 20.35 -0.29
C ARG A 176 -17.67 21.22 0.54
N VAL A 177 -17.27 20.73 1.72
CA VAL A 177 -16.33 21.41 2.63
C VAL A 177 -14.99 21.69 1.96
N LYS A 178 -14.41 20.70 1.27
CA LYS A 178 -13.14 20.89 0.56
C LYS A 178 -13.29 21.90 -0.58
N ARG A 179 -14.37 21.83 -1.37
CA ARG A 179 -14.64 22.77 -2.46
C ARG A 179 -14.70 24.21 -1.95
N GLU A 180 -15.51 24.47 -0.93
CA GLU A 180 -15.64 25.80 -0.32
C GLU A 180 -14.30 26.33 0.22
N LYS A 181 -13.53 25.46 0.89
CA LYS A 181 -12.19 25.81 1.41
C LYS A 181 -11.25 26.23 0.28
N ILE A 182 -11.19 25.45 -0.81
CA ILE A 182 -10.30 25.73 -1.95
C ILE A 182 -10.74 27.01 -2.67
N THR A 183 -12.04 27.18 -2.95
CA THR A 183 -12.57 28.38 -3.58
C THR A 183 -12.24 29.63 -2.76
N LYS A 184 -12.40 29.58 -1.43
CA LYS A 184 -12.05 30.70 -0.54
C LYS A 184 -10.55 30.99 -0.54
N MET A 185 -9.71 29.96 -0.51
CA MET A 185 -8.26 30.08 -0.53
C MET A 185 -7.75 30.71 -1.84
N LEU A 186 -8.33 30.33 -2.97
CA LEU A 186 -7.92 30.82 -4.28
C LEU A 186 -8.53 32.17 -4.67
N LYS A 187 -9.55 32.67 -3.95
CA LYS A 187 -10.23 33.95 -4.25
C LYS A 187 -9.29 35.16 -4.36
N LYS A 188 -8.17 35.16 -3.63
CA LYS A 188 -7.15 36.24 -3.66
C LYS A 188 -5.89 35.87 -4.44
N THR A 189 -5.86 34.68 -5.04
CA THR A 189 -4.70 34.14 -5.74
C THR A 189 -4.92 34.32 -7.24
N THR A 190 -4.39 35.42 -7.77
CA THR A 190 -4.70 35.88 -9.13
C THR A 190 -3.54 35.76 -10.12
N SER A 191 -2.31 35.58 -9.64
CA SER A 191 -1.12 35.45 -10.51
C SER A 191 -0.53 34.05 -10.45
N PHE A 192 0.08 33.64 -11.56
CA PHE A 192 0.80 32.37 -11.67
C PHE A 192 1.89 32.23 -10.60
N GLU A 193 2.66 33.29 -10.32
CA GLU A 193 3.69 33.28 -9.28
C GLU A 193 3.15 32.99 -7.87
N LYS A 194 1.95 33.49 -7.55
CA LYS A 194 1.30 33.16 -6.27
C LYS A 194 0.87 31.70 -6.21
N LEU A 195 0.39 31.13 -7.32
CA LEU A 195 0.01 29.72 -7.42
C LEU A 195 1.24 28.80 -7.34
N ARG A 196 2.33 29.18 -8.02
CA ARG A 196 3.64 28.54 -7.94
C ARG A 196 4.13 28.50 -6.50
N SER A 197 4.14 29.66 -5.84
CA SER A 197 4.54 29.79 -4.42
C SER A 197 3.63 28.97 -3.49
N LEU A 198 2.33 28.92 -3.76
CA LEU A 198 1.38 28.12 -2.98
C LEU A 198 1.63 26.61 -3.14
N PHE A 199 1.86 26.14 -4.36
CA PHE A 199 2.23 24.75 -4.64
C PHE A 199 3.53 24.40 -3.91
N MET A 200 4.56 25.24 -4.07
CA MET A 200 5.85 25.06 -3.43
C MET A 200 5.74 25.08 -1.91
N GLY A 201 4.89 25.93 -1.33
CA GLY A 201 4.62 25.93 0.11
C GLY A 201 4.02 24.62 0.65
N TYR A 202 3.26 23.87 -0.15
CA TYR A 202 2.82 22.51 0.22
C TYR A 202 3.92 21.48 0.04
N VAL A 203 4.76 21.62 -0.99
CA VAL A 203 5.96 20.80 -1.17
C VAL A 203 6.91 20.97 0.01
N GLU A 204 7.23 22.20 0.41
CA GLU A 204 8.13 22.52 1.53
C GLU A 204 7.64 21.93 2.86
N LYS A 205 6.33 21.96 3.12
CA LYS A 205 5.75 21.25 4.27
C LYS A 205 6.09 19.76 4.22
N LYS A 206 6.06 19.16 3.03
CA LYS A 206 6.34 17.75 2.87
C LYS A 206 7.83 17.41 2.92
N LEU A 207 8.68 18.27 2.37
CA LEU A 207 10.13 18.20 2.49
C LEU A 207 10.59 18.35 3.95
N SER A 208 9.90 19.19 4.74
CA SER A 208 10.12 19.29 6.18
C SER A 208 9.76 17.99 6.91
N ASP A 209 8.61 17.36 6.59
CA ASP A 209 8.26 16.03 7.13
C ASP A 209 9.35 14.99 6.82
N PHE A 210 9.89 14.99 5.59
CA PHE A 210 10.96 14.08 5.18
C PHE A 210 12.24 14.36 5.96
N SER A 211 12.63 15.62 6.12
CA SER A 211 13.81 16.03 6.90
C SER A 211 13.70 15.61 8.37
N ILE A 212 12.52 15.78 8.97
CA ILE A 212 12.23 15.33 10.33
C ILE A 212 12.34 13.80 10.42
N ALA A 213 11.80 13.07 9.44
CA ALA A 213 11.90 11.62 9.39
C ALA A 213 13.36 11.18 9.25
N GLN A 214 14.15 11.76 8.34
CA GLN A 214 15.57 11.46 8.14
C GLN A 214 16.39 11.58 9.45
N ARG A 215 16.12 12.62 10.26
CA ARG A 215 16.79 12.83 11.56
C ARG A 215 16.29 11.87 12.64
N SER A 216 15.09 11.32 12.47
CA SER A 216 14.45 10.46 13.44
C SER A 216 14.71 8.97 13.20
N VAL A 217 15.14 8.57 12.01
CA VAL A 217 15.39 7.16 11.66
C VAL A 217 16.88 6.82 11.82
N PHE A 218 17.20 5.58 12.17
CA PHE A 218 18.59 5.11 12.12
C PHE A 218 18.91 4.62 10.70
N LYS A 219 20.17 4.76 10.30
CA LYS A 219 20.68 4.13 9.07
C LYS A 219 21.17 2.73 9.42
N PRO A 220 20.73 1.68 8.71
CA PRO A 220 21.26 0.34 8.94
C PRO A 220 22.76 0.30 8.60
N LEU A 221 23.52 -0.52 9.33
CA LEU A 221 24.97 -0.70 9.10
C LEU A 221 25.30 -1.56 7.87
N CYS A 222 24.27 -2.14 7.26
CA CYS A 222 24.33 -3.02 6.12
C CYS A 222 23.17 -2.71 5.18
N LYS A 223 23.24 -3.26 3.97
CA LYS A 223 22.13 -3.28 3.03
C LYS A 223 21.78 -4.74 2.72
N PRO A 224 20.50 -5.07 2.56
CA PRO A 224 20.12 -6.38 2.04
C PRO A 224 20.76 -6.61 0.67
N GLY A 225 21.19 -7.85 0.41
CA GLY A 225 21.69 -8.29 -0.89
C GLY A 225 20.57 -8.40 -1.93
N VAL A 226 19.37 -8.80 -1.53
CA VAL A 226 18.17 -8.89 -2.37
C VAL A 226 17.13 -7.87 -1.90
N GLN A 227 16.69 -7.00 -2.82
CA GLN A 227 15.72 -5.92 -2.57
C GLN A 227 14.74 -5.80 -3.73
N GLU A 228 13.86 -6.78 -3.87
CA GLU A 228 12.92 -6.82 -5.00
C GLU A 228 11.56 -6.25 -4.61
N VAL A 229 11.09 -5.29 -5.41
CA VAL A 229 9.76 -4.68 -5.29
C VAL A 229 9.06 -4.88 -6.62
N VAL A 230 8.10 -5.80 -6.67
CA VAL A 230 7.52 -6.27 -7.94
C VAL A 230 6.03 -5.97 -8.00
N ILE A 231 5.59 -5.38 -9.11
CA ILE A 231 4.17 -5.15 -9.35
C ILE A 231 3.60 -6.35 -10.13
N VAL A 232 2.84 -7.20 -9.44
CA VAL A 232 2.36 -8.47 -10.01
C VAL A 232 1.04 -8.94 -9.39
N ASP A 233 0.23 -9.62 -10.20
CA ASP A 233 -0.92 -10.39 -9.71
C ASP A 233 -0.45 -11.70 -9.06
N ALA A 234 -0.25 -11.70 -7.75
CA ALA A 234 0.21 -12.86 -6.99
C ALA A 234 -0.66 -14.11 -7.24
N VAL A 235 -1.97 -13.94 -7.50
CA VAL A 235 -2.86 -15.08 -7.81
C VAL A 235 -2.39 -15.81 -9.08
N LYS A 236 -1.98 -15.05 -10.11
CA LYS A 236 -1.57 -15.58 -11.42
C LYS A 236 -0.07 -15.82 -11.55
N ALA A 237 0.76 -15.26 -10.66
CA ALA A 237 2.20 -15.44 -10.68
C ALA A 237 2.58 -16.93 -10.58
N THR A 238 3.62 -17.32 -11.32
CA THR A 238 4.19 -18.67 -11.33
C THR A 238 5.56 -18.72 -10.66
N ASN A 239 6.33 -17.63 -10.76
CA ASN A 239 7.72 -17.58 -10.32
C ASN A 239 7.81 -16.91 -8.96
N TYR A 240 7.45 -17.66 -7.92
CA TYR A 240 7.61 -17.21 -6.54
C TYR A 240 9.10 -17.21 -6.16
N PRO A 241 9.53 -16.35 -5.23
CA PRO A 241 10.93 -16.31 -4.80
C PRO A 241 11.35 -17.65 -4.21
N GLU A 242 12.61 -18.01 -4.42
CA GLU A 242 13.21 -19.21 -3.85
C GLU A 242 13.85 -18.91 -2.48
N LYS A 243 14.13 -19.97 -1.71
CA LYS A 243 14.80 -19.89 -0.39
C LYS A 243 14.12 -18.89 0.57
N VAL A 244 12.79 -18.87 0.56
CA VAL A 244 12.02 -18.00 1.45
C VAL A 244 12.11 -18.55 2.87
N VAL A 245 12.56 -17.73 3.80
CA VAL A 245 12.70 -18.11 5.22
C VAL A 245 11.58 -17.57 6.09
N GLY A 246 10.96 -16.48 5.66
CA GLY A 246 9.87 -15.86 6.39
C GLY A 246 8.89 -15.20 5.43
N VAL A 247 7.60 -15.48 5.61
CA VAL A 247 6.51 -14.74 4.96
C VAL A 247 5.79 -13.92 6.03
N LEU A 248 5.64 -12.61 5.83
CA LEU A 248 4.73 -11.81 6.66
C LEU A 248 3.78 -11.06 5.73
N THR A 249 2.49 -11.34 5.84
CA THR A 249 1.52 -10.78 4.90
C THR A 249 0.21 -10.39 5.57
N SER A 250 -0.50 -9.45 4.94
CA SER A 250 -1.83 -9.01 5.32
C SER A 250 -2.73 -9.05 4.10
N PRO A 251 -3.44 -10.17 3.83
CA PRO A 251 -4.30 -10.27 2.68
C PRO A 251 -5.36 -9.14 2.63
N PRO A 252 -5.86 -8.76 1.45
CA PRO A 252 -6.94 -7.79 1.32
C PRO A 252 -8.15 -8.15 2.20
N TYR A 253 -8.90 -7.18 2.72
CA TYR A 253 -10.06 -7.51 3.57
C TYR A 253 -11.29 -7.93 2.75
N LEU A 254 -11.99 -8.98 3.19
CA LEU A 254 -13.22 -9.50 2.57
C LEU A 254 -14.33 -8.43 2.41
N GLN A 255 -14.42 -7.48 3.34
CA GLN A 255 -15.27 -6.29 3.18
C GLN A 255 -14.40 -5.07 2.92
N ALA A 256 -14.22 -4.80 1.63
CA ALA A 256 -13.03 -4.13 1.14
C ALA A 256 -12.98 -2.61 1.37
N GLN A 257 -11.75 -2.19 1.69
CA GLN A 257 -11.19 -0.92 1.25
C GLN A 257 -10.82 -1.06 -0.24
N GLU A 258 -11.22 -0.11 -1.07
CA GLU A 258 -10.84 -0.10 -2.49
C GLU A 258 -9.46 0.59 -2.60
N TYR A 259 -8.36 -0.19 -2.61
CA TYR A 259 -6.99 0.33 -2.56
C TYR A 259 -6.62 1.04 -3.87
N ILE A 260 -6.84 0.40 -5.02
CA ILE A 260 -6.54 1.02 -6.33
C ILE A 260 -7.39 2.29 -6.50
N ARG A 261 -8.66 2.24 -6.12
CA ARG A 261 -9.54 3.42 -6.15
C ARG A 261 -9.04 4.54 -5.25
N SER A 262 -8.45 4.19 -4.10
CA SER A 262 -7.90 5.16 -3.15
C SER A 262 -6.74 5.96 -3.74
N PHE A 263 -5.96 5.34 -4.62
CA PHE A 263 -4.83 5.96 -5.31
C PHE A 263 -5.11 6.31 -6.79
N SER A 264 -6.37 6.30 -7.21
CA SER A 264 -6.72 6.37 -8.64
C SER A 264 -6.21 7.62 -9.35
N TRP A 265 -6.16 8.78 -8.70
CA TRP A 265 -5.60 10.00 -9.30
C TRP A 265 -4.11 10.12 -9.06
N GLU A 266 -3.56 9.63 -7.95
CA GLU A 266 -2.11 9.53 -7.78
C GLU A 266 -1.50 8.70 -8.92
N LEU A 267 -2.05 7.53 -9.21
CA LEU A 267 -1.61 6.67 -10.31
C LEU A 267 -1.70 7.38 -11.67
N LYS A 268 -2.80 8.08 -11.94
CA LYS A 268 -2.97 8.83 -13.21
C LYS A 268 -1.97 9.98 -13.35
N LEU A 269 -1.71 10.72 -12.27
CA LEU A 269 -0.72 11.81 -12.27
C LEU A 269 0.70 11.27 -12.50
N LEU A 270 1.01 10.09 -11.96
CA LEU A 270 2.25 9.37 -12.20
C LEU A 270 2.35 8.74 -13.60
N GLY A 271 1.38 8.98 -14.49
CA GLY A 271 1.42 8.49 -15.87
C GLY A 271 0.82 7.10 -16.09
N VAL A 272 0.21 6.48 -15.07
CA VAL A 272 -0.45 5.17 -15.25
C VAL A 272 -1.73 5.34 -16.11
N PRO A 273 -1.86 4.61 -17.23
CA PRO A 273 -3.02 4.74 -18.11
C PRO A 273 -4.34 4.43 -17.40
N PRO A 274 -5.45 5.15 -17.69
CA PRO A 274 -6.75 4.86 -17.09
C PRO A 274 -7.24 3.41 -17.31
N ALA A 275 -6.92 2.81 -18.46
CA ALA A 275 -7.22 1.42 -18.77
C ALA A 275 -6.49 0.46 -17.81
N THR A 276 -5.21 0.74 -17.52
CA THR A 276 -4.41 -0.01 -16.54
C THR A 276 -4.99 0.14 -15.13
N VAL A 277 -5.34 1.35 -14.70
CA VAL A 277 -5.99 1.56 -13.39
C VAL A 277 -7.30 0.76 -13.29
N SER A 278 -8.14 0.78 -14.33
CA SER A 278 -9.38 0.01 -14.38
C SER A 278 -9.13 -1.50 -14.34
N MET A 279 -8.12 -1.99 -15.07
CA MET A 279 -7.71 -3.39 -15.05
C MET A 279 -7.26 -3.81 -13.64
N LEU A 280 -6.38 -3.03 -12.99
CA LEU A 280 -5.89 -3.33 -11.64
C LEU A 280 -7.01 -3.38 -10.61
N SER A 281 -7.99 -2.46 -10.67
CA SER A 281 -9.17 -2.51 -9.80
C SER A 281 -9.99 -3.79 -9.94
N LYS A 282 -10.01 -4.42 -11.12
CA LYS A 282 -10.71 -5.70 -11.34
C LYS A 282 -9.92 -6.90 -10.81
N LEU A 283 -8.62 -6.75 -10.57
CA LEU A 283 -7.75 -7.78 -10.01
C LEU A 283 -7.72 -7.76 -8.48
N GLU A 284 -8.22 -6.69 -7.84
CA GLU A 284 -8.35 -6.60 -6.39
C GLU A 284 -9.21 -7.75 -5.85
N ILE A 285 -8.72 -8.41 -4.80
CA ILE A 285 -9.51 -9.36 -4.02
C ILE A 285 -10.39 -8.54 -3.06
N PRO A 286 -11.71 -8.81 -2.93
CA PRO A 286 -12.47 -9.95 -3.47
C PRO A 286 -13.29 -9.63 -4.74
N TYR A 287 -12.97 -8.57 -5.47
CA TYR A 287 -13.76 -8.10 -6.62
C TYR A 287 -13.51 -8.90 -7.91
N ARG A 288 -12.37 -9.60 -7.98
CA ARG A 288 -12.07 -10.55 -9.06
C ARG A 288 -12.96 -11.80 -9.01
N PRO A 289 -13.04 -12.60 -10.09
CA PRO A 289 -13.76 -13.88 -10.05
C PRO A 289 -13.10 -14.90 -9.09
N PRO A 290 -13.89 -15.81 -8.48
CA PRO A 290 -13.33 -16.97 -7.79
C PRO A 290 -12.59 -17.87 -8.77
N ILE A 291 -11.64 -18.63 -8.24
CA ILE A 291 -10.88 -19.64 -8.97
C ILE A 291 -11.20 -21.04 -8.45
N ASN A 292 -11.02 -22.05 -9.29
CA ASN A 292 -11.34 -23.43 -8.94
C ASN A 292 -10.22 -24.04 -8.07
N VAL A 293 -10.33 -23.83 -6.75
CA VAL A 293 -9.44 -24.40 -5.75
C VAL A 293 -10.26 -24.98 -4.61
N LYS A 294 -9.94 -26.22 -4.23
CA LYS A 294 -10.55 -26.86 -3.07
C LYS A 294 -9.98 -26.26 -1.79
N ILE A 295 -10.87 -25.81 -0.91
CA ILE A 295 -10.50 -25.24 0.38
C ILE A 295 -10.68 -26.33 1.43
N GLU A 296 -9.57 -26.84 1.96
CA GLU A 296 -9.51 -27.83 3.04
C GLU A 296 -9.92 -27.26 4.42
N SER A 297 -11.16 -26.78 4.54
CA SER A 297 -11.73 -26.24 5.78
C SER A 297 -13.22 -26.54 5.85
N GLU A 298 -13.66 -27.26 6.89
CA GLU A 298 -15.08 -27.52 7.14
C GLU A 298 -15.81 -26.22 7.45
N THR A 299 -15.18 -25.37 8.26
CA THR A 299 -15.68 -24.03 8.62
C THR A 299 -16.00 -23.20 7.37
N TYR A 300 -15.18 -23.28 6.32
CA TYR A 300 -15.44 -22.57 5.06
C TYR A 300 -16.77 -23.02 4.41
N TYR A 301 -17.02 -24.33 4.34
CA TYR A 301 -18.24 -24.85 3.73
C TYR A 301 -19.48 -24.54 4.56
N GLU A 302 -19.39 -24.57 5.89
CA GLU A 302 -20.45 -24.10 6.79
C GLU A 302 -20.79 -22.62 6.57
N VAL A 303 -19.75 -21.78 6.42
CA VAL A 303 -19.92 -20.36 6.08
C VAL A 303 -20.62 -20.19 4.73
N LEU A 304 -20.22 -20.93 3.70
CA LEU A 304 -20.85 -20.84 2.38
C LEU A 304 -22.31 -21.28 2.37
N GLN A 305 -22.65 -22.31 3.15
CA GLN A 305 -24.03 -22.80 3.27
C GLN A 305 -24.92 -21.80 4.02
N SER A 306 -24.36 -21.11 5.02
CA SER A 306 -25.11 -20.18 5.84
C SER A 306 -25.21 -18.78 5.26
N ILE A 307 -24.30 -18.34 4.38
CA ILE A 307 -24.29 -16.96 3.88
C ILE A 307 -25.40 -16.67 2.85
N ASP A 308 -25.80 -15.40 2.75
CA ASP A 308 -26.70 -14.92 1.70
C ASP A 308 -26.16 -15.30 0.30
N PRO A 309 -26.96 -15.93 -0.57
CA PRO A 309 -26.55 -16.32 -1.92
C PRO A 309 -25.94 -15.17 -2.75
N LYS A 310 -26.39 -13.92 -2.53
CA LYS A 310 -25.84 -12.73 -3.21
C LYS A 310 -24.42 -12.40 -2.79
N MET A 311 -24.01 -12.84 -1.60
CA MET A 311 -22.67 -12.63 -1.04
C MET A 311 -21.75 -13.84 -1.23
N ARG A 312 -22.30 -15.00 -1.60
CA ARG A 312 -21.56 -16.25 -1.79
C ARG A 312 -20.37 -16.08 -2.73
N ARG A 313 -20.58 -15.49 -3.91
CA ARG A 313 -19.51 -15.25 -4.90
C ARG A 313 -18.37 -14.36 -4.36
N LEU A 314 -18.70 -13.38 -3.51
CA LEU A 314 -17.70 -12.51 -2.88
C LEU A 314 -16.82 -13.31 -1.92
N VAL A 315 -17.44 -14.16 -1.08
CA VAL A 315 -16.75 -15.02 -0.12
C VAL A 315 -15.94 -16.10 -0.82
N GLU A 316 -16.49 -16.74 -1.84
CA GLU A 316 -15.77 -17.69 -2.69
C GLU A 316 -14.56 -17.02 -3.36
N SER A 317 -14.74 -15.82 -3.92
CA SER A 317 -13.64 -15.07 -4.53
C SER A 317 -12.54 -14.76 -3.51
N TYR A 318 -12.93 -14.26 -2.33
CA TYR A 318 -11.99 -13.95 -1.27
C TYR A 318 -11.12 -15.14 -0.90
N PHE A 319 -11.74 -16.26 -0.51
CA PHE A 319 -11.00 -17.40 0.00
C PHE A 319 -10.22 -18.10 -1.10
N THR A 320 -10.80 -18.37 -2.27
CA THR A 320 -10.10 -19.12 -3.34
C THR A 320 -8.87 -18.38 -3.86
N ASN A 321 -8.96 -17.06 -4.06
CA ASN A 321 -7.83 -16.26 -4.51
C ASN A 321 -6.77 -16.09 -3.41
N THR A 322 -7.17 -15.81 -2.17
CA THR A 322 -6.22 -15.60 -1.07
C THR A 322 -5.48 -16.88 -0.71
N ILE A 323 -6.22 -18.00 -0.55
CA ILE A 323 -5.62 -19.29 -0.22
C ILE A 323 -4.63 -19.74 -1.29
N THR A 324 -4.94 -19.55 -2.57
CA THR A 324 -3.99 -19.88 -3.65
C THR A 324 -2.66 -19.15 -3.49
N VAL A 325 -2.69 -17.88 -3.10
CA VAL A 325 -1.47 -17.10 -2.86
C VAL A 325 -0.74 -17.59 -1.61
N LEU A 326 -1.47 -17.90 -0.54
CA LEU A 326 -0.88 -18.43 0.70
C LEU A 326 -0.26 -19.82 0.50
N GLU A 327 -0.90 -20.71 -0.27
CA GLU A 327 -0.37 -22.03 -0.65
C GLU A 327 0.95 -21.90 -1.41
N LYS A 328 1.00 -21.04 -2.44
CA LYS A 328 2.22 -20.80 -3.22
C LYS A 328 3.33 -20.19 -2.37
N SER A 329 3.00 -19.21 -1.53
CA SER A 329 3.96 -18.59 -0.60
C SER A 329 4.51 -19.59 0.43
N THR A 330 3.67 -20.52 0.89
CA THR A 330 4.05 -21.60 1.80
C THR A 330 4.92 -22.65 1.10
N SER A 331 4.64 -22.92 -0.18
CA SER A 331 5.42 -23.85 -0.99
C SER A 331 6.87 -23.36 -1.16
N SER A 332 7.07 -22.04 -1.33
CA SER A 332 8.40 -21.41 -1.41
C SER A 332 9.17 -21.36 -0.08
N LEU A 333 8.52 -21.61 1.07
CA LEU A 333 9.22 -21.63 2.36
C LEU A 333 10.20 -22.80 2.45
N VAL A 334 11.38 -22.55 3.01
CA VAL A 334 12.32 -23.60 3.41
C VAL A 334 11.76 -24.38 4.62
N PRO A 335 12.25 -25.61 4.90
CA PRO A 335 11.95 -26.28 6.17
C PRO A 335 12.28 -25.38 7.36
N LYS A 336 11.43 -25.39 8.38
CA LYS A 336 11.44 -24.48 9.55
C LYS A 336 11.19 -23.00 9.25
N GLY A 337 10.94 -22.64 7.99
CA GLY A 337 10.52 -21.29 7.61
C GLY A 337 9.14 -20.96 8.18
N ILE A 338 8.92 -19.67 8.47
CA ILE A 338 7.69 -19.22 9.14
C ILE A 338 6.79 -18.40 8.21
N ILE A 339 5.48 -18.46 8.44
CA ILE A 339 4.50 -17.57 7.84
C ILE A 339 3.67 -16.88 8.92
N GLY A 340 3.72 -15.55 8.93
CA GLY A 340 2.86 -14.65 9.69
C GLY A 340 1.73 -14.12 8.80
N ILE A 341 0.48 -14.36 9.20
CA ILE A 341 -0.70 -13.86 8.49
C ILE A 341 -1.45 -12.91 9.42
N PHE A 342 -1.51 -11.64 9.04
CA PHE A 342 -2.25 -10.61 9.74
C PHE A 342 -3.61 -10.42 9.08
N VAL A 343 -4.68 -10.85 9.73
CA VAL A 343 -6.04 -10.79 9.17
C VAL A 343 -7.06 -10.57 10.28
N GLY A 344 -8.04 -9.70 10.02
CA GLY A 344 -9.15 -9.48 10.94
C GLY A 344 -10.38 -10.23 10.51
N ASP A 345 -11.01 -10.91 11.47
CA ASP A 345 -12.33 -11.49 11.28
C ASP A 345 -13.34 -10.39 10.95
N THR A 346 -14.31 -10.72 10.09
CA THR A 346 -15.27 -9.74 9.59
C THR A 346 -16.69 -10.26 9.68
N THR A 347 -17.66 -9.39 9.39
CA THR A 347 -19.08 -9.77 9.34
C THR A 347 -19.66 -9.44 7.98
N VAL A 348 -20.24 -10.42 7.28
CA VAL A 348 -20.93 -10.21 6.02
C VAL A 348 -22.45 -10.23 6.23
N ARG A 349 -23.11 -9.07 6.04
CA ARG A 349 -24.54 -8.88 6.34
C ARG A 349 -24.91 -9.34 7.75
N GLY A 350 -24.07 -8.99 8.73
CA GLY A 350 -24.24 -9.37 10.14
C GLY A 350 -23.79 -10.80 10.49
N LYS A 351 -23.43 -11.65 9.52
CA LYS A 351 -22.92 -13.00 9.79
C LYS A 351 -21.40 -12.99 9.97
N PRO A 352 -20.85 -13.49 11.09
CA PRO A 352 -19.41 -13.63 11.29
C PRO A 352 -18.78 -14.54 10.23
N ILE A 353 -17.61 -14.14 9.75
CA ILE A 353 -16.76 -14.93 8.85
C ILE A 353 -15.44 -15.16 9.59
N PRO A 354 -15.21 -16.37 10.15
CA PRO A 354 -14.01 -16.70 10.90
C PRO A 354 -12.83 -16.99 9.95
N ILE A 355 -12.26 -15.92 9.37
CA ILE A 355 -11.22 -16.00 8.34
C ILE A 355 -9.98 -16.71 8.89
N VAL A 356 -9.59 -16.37 10.12
CA VAL A 356 -8.40 -16.94 10.77
C VAL A 356 -8.53 -18.46 10.90
N LYS A 357 -9.68 -18.93 11.38
CA LYS A 357 -9.96 -20.37 11.55
C LYS A 357 -9.89 -21.10 10.20
N ILE A 358 -10.51 -20.55 9.16
CA ILE A 358 -10.50 -21.13 7.81
C ILE A 358 -9.08 -21.23 7.25
N PHE A 359 -8.26 -20.17 7.39
CA PHE A 359 -6.87 -20.21 6.94
C PHE A 359 -6.04 -21.24 7.71
N LYS A 360 -6.20 -21.31 9.04
CA LYS A 360 -5.52 -22.32 9.86
C LYS A 360 -5.88 -23.75 9.45
N GLU A 361 -7.16 -24.08 9.36
CA GLU A 361 -7.64 -25.40 8.96
C GLU A 361 -7.04 -25.81 7.62
N HIS A 362 -7.11 -24.90 6.64
CA HIS A 362 -6.59 -25.14 5.30
C HIS A 362 -5.08 -25.36 5.28
N LEU A 363 -4.31 -24.44 5.87
CA LEU A 363 -2.84 -24.49 5.82
C LEU A 363 -2.29 -25.66 6.64
N ALA A 364 -2.92 -26.00 7.77
CA ALA A 364 -2.53 -27.18 8.53
C ALA A 364 -2.81 -28.48 7.75
N LYS A 365 -4.03 -28.63 7.23
CA LYS A 365 -4.45 -29.88 6.58
C LYS A 365 -3.81 -30.11 5.21
N LYS A 366 -3.64 -29.06 4.40
CA LYS A 366 -3.12 -29.18 3.03
C LYS A 366 -1.60 -29.00 2.95
N MET A 367 -1.04 -28.06 3.73
CA MET A 367 0.37 -27.69 3.63
C MET A 367 1.22 -28.25 4.78
N GLY A 368 0.61 -28.93 5.77
CA GLY A 368 1.31 -29.51 6.90
C GLY A 368 1.92 -28.47 7.86
N LEU A 369 1.42 -27.23 7.84
CA LEU A 369 1.93 -26.20 8.73
C LEU A 369 1.46 -26.39 10.17
N ALA A 370 2.35 -26.16 11.12
CA ALA A 370 2.02 -26.19 12.55
C ALA A 370 1.96 -24.78 13.13
N LEU A 371 1.11 -24.57 14.13
CA LEU A 371 1.07 -23.32 14.90
C LEU A 371 2.34 -23.20 15.74
N ILE A 372 2.96 -22.02 15.73
CA ILE A 372 4.08 -21.72 16.62
C ILE A 372 3.54 -21.43 18.03
N ASP A 373 4.24 -21.85 19.08
CA ASP A 373 3.87 -21.54 20.47
C ASP A 373 3.80 -20.02 20.69
N GLY A 374 2.69 -19.57 21.29
CA GLY A 374 2.38 -18.13 21.41
C GLY A 374 2.24 -17.43 20.05
N GLY A 375 1.90 -18.20 19.01
CA GLY A 375 1.79 -17.75 17.63
C GLY A 375 0.48 -17.05 17.30
N GLU A 376 -0.48 -16.99 18.23
CA GLU A 376 -1.73 -16.25 18.09
C GLU A 376 -1.69 -14.97 18.92
N ILE A 377 -1.86 -13.84 18.25
CA ILE A 377 -1.84 -12.52 18.89
C ILE A 377 -3.03 -11.72 18.40
N ASP A 378 -3.81 -11.21 19.34
CA ASP A 378 -4.94 -10.32 19.05
C ASP A 378 -4.50 -8.86 19.16
N ASP A 379 -4.74 -8.07 18.11
CA ASP A 379 -4.59 -6.61 18.12
C ASP A 379 -5.98 -5.94 18.09
N GLU A 380 -6.35 -5.32 19.20
CA GLU A 380 -7.59 -4.54 19.29
C GLU A 380 -7.48 -3.25 18.46
N ILE A 381 -8.32 -3.06 17.44
CA ILE A 381 -8.31 -1.84 16.62
C ILE A 381 -8.90 -0.68 17.44
N LYS A 382 -8.05 0.05 18.18
CA LYS A 382 -8.51 1.14 19.06
C LYS A 382 -8.89 2.42 18.31
N ARG A 383 -8.25 2.74 17.17
CA ARG A 383 -8.51 3.99 16.41
C ARG A 383 -8.11 3.91 14.92
N ARG A 384 -9.04 3.53 14.04
CA ARG A 384 -9.04 4.03 12.65
C ARG A 384 -10.10 5.13 12.55
N ARG A 385 -9.88 6.16 11.72
CA ARG A 385 -10.92 7.14 11.33
C ARG A 385 -11.97 6.42 10.47
N LEU A 386 -12.70 5.49 11.08
CA LEU A 386 -13.87 4.87 10.49
C LEU A 386 -15.04 5.82 10.75
N PHE A 387 -15.77 6.16 9.69
CA PHE A 387 -17.00 6.93 9.82
C PHE A 387 -17.96 6.13 10.69
N LYS A 388 -18.28 6.63 11.89
CA LYS A 388 -19.37 6.11 12.71
C LYS A 388 -20.71 6.45 12.02
N GLY A 389 -21.67 5.51 12.04
CA GLY A 389 -23.05 5.77 11.56
C GLY A 389 -23.31 5.52 10.07
N ARG A 390 -22.54 4.64 9.40
CA ARG A 390 -22.86 4.25 8.02
C ARG A 390 -24.10 3.34 7.99
N LYS A 391 -25.08 3.66 7.13
CA LYS A 391 -26.18 2.74 6.74
C LYS A 391 -25.67 1.70 5.74
N ASN A 392 -24.73 0.84 6.14
CA ASN A 392 -24.21 -0.25 5.31
C ASN A 392 -24.08 -1.55 6.12
N ALA A 393 -23.88 -2.67 5.43
CA ALA A 393 -23.98 -4.04 5.97
C ALA A 393 -22.96 -4.42 7.06
N SER A 394 -22.02 -3.54 7.42
CA SER A 394 -21.09 -3.68 8.54
C SER A 394 -20.81 -2.31 9.16
N PRO A 395 -21.69 -1.83 10.06
CA PRO A 395 -21.64 -0.46 10.58
C PRO A 395 -20.46 -0.21 11.53
N ASN A 396 -19.86 -1.27 12.08
CA ASN A 396 -18.79 -1.19 13.09
C ASN A 396 -17.38 -1.52 12.54
N GLY A 397 -17.26 -2.00 11.30
CA GLY A 397 -15.97 -2.44 10.74
C GLY A 397 -15.34 -3.63 11.48
N ILE A 398 -14.07 -3.92 11.16
CA ILE A 398 -13.27 -4.93 11.84
C ILE A 398 -12.89 -4.40 13.23
N LYS A 399 -13.16 -5.19 14.28
CA LYS A 399 -12.93 -4.80 15.68
C LYS A 399 -11.60 -5.31 16.24
N ILE A 400 -11.17 -6.49 15.80
CA ILE A 400 -9.95 -7.17 16.22
C ILE A 400 -9.25 -7.69 14.97
N GLU A 401 -7.95 -7.46 14.86
CA GLU A 401 -7.09 -8.09 13.86
C GLU A 401 -6.28 -9.18 14.56
N HIS A 402 -6.24 -10.37 13.97
CA HIS A 402 -5.49 -11.49 14.50
C HIS A 402 -4.20 -11.65 13.71
N LEU A 403 -3.15 -12.00 14.42
CA LEU A 403 -1.90 -12.45 13.84
C LEU A 403 -1.71 -13.91 14.17
N ILE A 404 -1.55 -14.73 13.14
CA ILE A 404 -1.18 -16.14 13.28
C ILE A 404 0.21 -16.38 12.72
N PHE A 405 1.04 -17.09 13.48
CA PHE A 405 2.33 -17.58 13.03
C PHE A 405 2.32 -19.10 12.90
N LEU A 406 2.60 -19.57 11.71
CA LEU A 406 2.70 -20.99 11.39
C LEU A 406 4.13 -21.30 10.93
N THR A 407 4.61 -22.51 11.17
CA THR A 407 5.93 -22.99 10.73
C THR A 407 5.80 -24.20 9.82
N LYS A 408 6.68 -24.27 8.82
CA LYS A 408 6.82 -25.43 7.94
C LYS A 408 7.68 -26.48 8.63
N GLN A 409 7.11 -27.66 8.82
CA GLN A 409 7.80 -28.80 9.45
C GLN A 409 9.02 -29.24 8.66
#